data_AF-A0A3C0L729-F1
#
_entry.id   AF-A0A3C0L729-F1
#
_cell.length_a   1.000
_cell.length_b   1.000
_cell.length_c   1.000
_cell.angle_alpha   90.00
_cell.angle_beta   90.00
_cell.angle_gamma   90.00
#
_symmetry.space_group_name_H-M   'P 1'
#
loop_
_entity.id
_entity.type
_entity.pdbx_description
1 polymer ?
#
loop_
_entity_poly.entity_id
_entity_poly.type
_entity_poly.pdbx_seq_one_letter_code
_entity_poly.pdbx_strand_id
1 'polypeptide(L)' 'MIFERTTPVKAWELIEKHFLAGSMGPKMKACLRFLENGGKKAIITSLYKALKAFEGKSGTVIEK' A
#
# COMPACT_ATOMS: atom_id res chain seq x y z
N MET A 1 -7.36 -7.93 -5.58
CA MET A 1 -6.64 -7.06 -6.53
C MET A 1 -5.23 -6.84 -6.01
N ILE A 2 -4.23 -7.05 -6.86
CA ILE A 2 -2.82 -6.76 -6.59
C ILE A 2 -2.54 -5.45 -7.33
N PHE A 3 -2.31 -4.36 -6.61
CA PHE A 3 -1.80 -3.14 -7.22
C PHE A 3 -0.29 -3.29 -7.23
N GLU A 4 0.41 -3.19 -8.36
CA GLU A 4 1.88 -3.36 -8.32
C GLU A 4 2.57 -2.11 -7.77
N ARG A 5 2.14 -0.91 -8.21
CA ARG A 5 2.64 0.38 -7.71
C ARG A 5 1.56 1.46 -7.77
N THR A 6 1.55 2.37 -6.80
CA THR A 6 0.63 3.52 -6.79
C THR A 6 1.23 4.71 -6.05
N THR A 7 0.69 5.90 -6.29
CA THR A 7 0.98 7.11 -5.52
C THR A 7 0.04 7.25 -4.31
N PRO A 8 0.38 8.08 -3.30
CA PRO A 8 -0.49 8.33 -2.16
C PRO A 8 -1.86 8.89 -2.53
N VAL A 9 -1.91 9.82 -3.49
CA VAL A 9 -3.17 10.43 -3.97
C VAL A 9 -4.09 9.36 -4.55
N LYS A 10 -3.55 8.51 -5.43
CA LYS A 10 -4.34 7.45 -6.05
C LYS A 10 -4.80 6.39 -5.05
N ALA A 11 -3.97 6.10 -4.05
CA ALA A 11 -4.33 5.19 -2.97
C ALA A 11 -5.50 5.72 -2.13
N TRP A 12 -5.59 7.04 -1.88
CA TRP A 12 -6.76 7.64 -1.21
C TRP A 12 -8.06 7.45 -2.01
N GLU A 13 -8.05 7.72 -3.32
CA GLU A 13 -9.21 7.49 -4.18
C GLU A 13 -9.70 6.03 -4.16
N LEU A 14 -8.76 5.07 -4.16
CA LEU A 14 -9.06 3.65 -4.12
C LEU A 14 -9.70 3.22 -2.79
N ILE A 15 -9.26 3.83 -1.68
CA ILE A 15 -9.85 3.59 -0.35
C ILE A 15 -11.30 4.02 -0.31
N GLU A 16 -11.62 5.20 -0.83
CA GLU A 16 -12.98 5.73 -0.79
C GLU A 16 -13.96 4.94 -1.66
N LYS A 17 -13.49 4.41 -2.80
CA LYS A 17 -14.36 3.77 -3.79
C LYS A 17 -14.47 2.24 -3.69
N HIS A 18 -13.44 1.55 -3.19
CA HIS A 18 -13.32 0.10 -3.41
C HIS A 18 -13.07 -0.76 -2.17
N PHE A 19 -12.66 -0.21 -1.02
CA PHE A 19 -12.25 -1.04 0.11
C PHE A 19 -13.25 -1.05 1.26
N LEU A 20 -13.80 -2.24 1.54
CA LEU A 20 -14.62 -2.49 2.71
C LEU A 20 -13.86 -2.19 4.02
N ALA A 21 -14.59 -1.66 4.99
CA ALA A 21 -14.11 -1.53 6.36
C ALA A 21 -13.71 -2.91 6.91
N GLY A 22 -12.54 -3.01 7.54
CA GLY A 22 -12.08 -4.23 8.23
C GLY A 22 -11.03 -5.09 7.51
N SER A 23 -10.73 -4.85 6.23
CA SER A 23 -9.67 -5.61 5.53
C SER A 23 -8.58 -4.73 4.95
N MET A 24 -8.75 -4.24 3.72
CA MET A 24 -7.66 -3.56 2.99
C MET A 24 -7.61 -2.06 3.25
N GLY A 25 -8.77 -1.43 3.50
CA GLY A 25 -8.85 -0.02 3.84
C GLY A 25 -7.93 0.37 5.02
N PRO A 26 -8.00 -0.32 6.18
CA PRO A 26 -7.11 -0.02 7.31
C PRO A 26 -5.61 -0.17 7.00
N LYS A 27 -5.23 -1.18 6.19
CA LYS A 27 -3.84 -1.42 5.80
C LYS A 27 -3.31 -0.29 4.93
N MET A 28 -4.12 0.11 3.94
CA MET A 28 -3.77 1.20 3.04
C MET A 28 -3.67 2.54 3.77
N LYS A 29 -4.63 2.84 4.68
CA LYS A 29 -4.59 4.04 5.53
C LYS A 29 -3.33 4.10 6.39
N ALA A 30 -2.91 2.99 6.99
CA ALA A 30 -1.67 2.94 7.78
C ALA A 30 -0.43 3.26 6.94
N CYS A 31 -0.34 2.71 5.72
CA CYS A 31 0.75 3.02 4.79
C CYS A 31 0.77 4.49 4.39
N LEU A 32 -0.39 5.09 4.11
CA LEU A 32 -0.49 6.50 3.74
C LEU A 32 -0.05 7.42 4.88
N ARG A 33 -0.51 7.15 6.11
CA ARG A 33 -0.07 7.90 7.29
C ARG A 33 1.44 7.81 7.48
N PHE A 34 2.06 6.65 7.24
CA PHE A 34 3.52 6.52 7.31
C PHE A 34 4.23 7.41 6.27
N LEU A 35 3.73 7.46 5.02
CA LEU A 35 4.31 8.29 3.96
C LEU A 35 4.11 9.79 4.21
N GLU A 36 2.96 10.18 4.79
CA GLU A 36 2.67 11.55 5.20
C GLU A 36 3.63 12.02 6.30
N ASN A 37 4.02 11.14 7.22
CA ASN A 37 4.98 11.41 8.30
C ASN A 37 6.46 11.33 7.86
N GLY A 38 6.75 11.37 6.55
CA GLY A 38 8.11 11.40 6.02
C GLY A 38 8.67 10.05 5.58
N GLY A 39 7.87 8.98 5.66
CA GLY A 39 8.20 7.71 5.01
C GLY A 39 8.37 7.87 3.50
N LYS A 40 9.33 7.15 2.91
CA LYS A 40 9.62 7.23 1.47
C LYS A 40 8.84 6.21 0.64
N LYS A 41 8.63 5.03 1.19
CA LYS A 41 8.02 3.89 0.51
C LYS A 41 7.32 2.98 1.52
N ALA A 42 6.11 2.54 1.21
CA ALA A 42 5.34 1.58 1.99
C ALA A 42 4.94 0.39 1.12
N ILE A 43 4.95 -0.82 1.68
CA ILE A 43 4.70 -2.05 0.93
C ILE A 43 3.71 -2.93 1.70
N ILE A 44 2.62 -3.32 1.04
CA ILE A 44 1.65 -4.29 1.56
C ILE A 44 1.86 -5.61 0.83
N THR A 45 2.22 -6.66 1.55
CA THR A 45 2.49 -7.98 0.96
C THR A 45 2.16 -9.10 1.93
N SER A 46 2.10 -10.33 1.44
CA SER A 46 2.06 -11.52 2.29
C SER A 46 3.45 -11.76 2.88
N LEU A 47 3.50 -12.23 4.14
CA LEU A 47 4.75 -12.48 4.86
C LEU A 47 5.75 -13.34 4.06
N TYR A 48 5.29 -14.42 3.45
CA TYR A 48 6.12 -15.32 2.64
C TYR A 48 6.72 -14.67 1.38
N LYS A 49 6.21 -13.50 0.97
CA LYS A 49 6.69 -12.72 -0.17
C LYS A 49 7.44 -11.46 0.25
N ALA A 50 7.78 -11.29 1.53
CA ALA A 50 8.42 -10.08 2.05
C ALA A 50 9.68 -9.70 1.27
N LEU A 51 10.59 -10.66 1.03
CA LEU A 51 11.82 -10.40 0.28
C LEU A 51 11.54 -9.98 -1.17
N LYS A 52 10.68 -10.73 -1.88
CA LYS A 52 10.29 -10.38 -3.26
C LYS A 52 9.63 -9.00 -3.33
N ALA A 53 8.85 -8.63 -2.32
CA ALA A 53 8.16 -7.36 -2.26
C ALA A 53 9.13 -6.21 -1.95
N PHE A 54 10.10 -6.43 -1.08
CA PHE A 54 11.19 -5.49 -0.82
C PHE A 54 11.98 -5.17 -2.09
N GLU A 55 12.27 -6.20 -2.90
CA GLU A 55 12.88 -6.06 -4.23
C GLU A 55 11.95 -5.42 -5.30
N GLY A 56 10.69 -5.12 -4.95
CA GLY A 56 9.72 -4.53 -5.88
C GLY A 56 9.15 -5.50 -6.92
N LYS A 57 9.24 -6.81 -6.68
CA LYS A 57 8.76 -7.89 -7.55
C LYS A 57 7.41 -8.49 -7.11
N SER A 58 6.80 -7.96 -6.05
CA SER A 58 5.55 -8.48 -5.47
C SER A 58 4.89 -7.46 -4.54
N GLY A 59 3.58 -7.60 -4.33
CA GLY A 59 2.82 -6.81 -3.36
C GLY A 59 2.45 -5.43 -3.89
N THR A 60 1.82 -4.65 -3.02
CA THR A 60 1.41 -3.28 -3.32
C THR A 60 2.40 -2.29 -2.78
N VAL A 61 3.05 -1.56 -3.69
CA VAL A 61 4.00 -0.51 -3.36
C VAL A 61 3.32 0.85 -3.44
N ILE A 62 3.50 1.66 -2.40
CA ILE A 62 3.07 3.06 -2.34
C ILE A 62 4.32 3.92 -2.12
N GLU A 63 4.61 4.83 -3.06
CA GLU A 63 5.77 5.72 -3.01
C GLU A 63 5.40 7.10 -3.59
N LYS A 64 6.11 8.15 -3.14
CA LYS A 64 5.94 9.52 -3.65
C LYS A 64 6.43 9.64 -5.09
#